data_AF-A0A3N0ATG8-F1
#
_entry.id   AF-A0A3N0ATG8-F1
#
_cell.length_a   1.000
_cell.length_b   1.000
_cell.length_c   1.000
_cell.angle_alpha   90.00
_cell.angle_beta   90.00
_cell.angle_gamma   90.00
#
_symmetry.space_group_name_H-M   'P 1'
#
loop_
_entity.id
_entity.type
_entity.pdbx_description
1 polymer ?
#
loop_
_entity_poly.entity_id
_entity_poly.type
_entity_poly.pdbx_seq_one_letter_code
_entity_poly.pdbx_strand_id
1 'polypeptide(L)'
;MRQGAGEVIYGEGKTAEQIAAIASSLMGAGQPRVLTTRVDAKKADAVAALWSDDGGIAPCAYYETARLVVFGGMPAPDGDGVVAIACAGTSDLPVAEEAALTAEFLGNEVRRFYDVGVAGIHRLLDVADELRAARVVVAVAGMEGALASVVGGLVSAPVIAVPTSVGYGASFGGVTALLAMLNSCASGVSVVNIDNGFGAAFQASAINHLNSRQG
;
A
#
# COMPACT_ATOMS: atom_id res chain seq x y z
N MET A 1 -22.51 6.78 0.96
CA MET A 1 -21.97 7.86 0.11
C MET A 1 -20.57 7.43 -0.27
N ARG A 2 -20.37 6.92 -1.50
CA ARG A 2 -19.10 6.34 -1.96
C ARG A 2 -18.28 7.48 -2.55
N GLN A 3 -17.21 7.85 -1.87
CA GLN A 3 -16.31 8.95 -2.24
C GLN A 3 -15.55 8.56 -3.50
N GLY A 4 -15.38 9.48 -4.45
CA GLY A 4 -14.77 9.26 -5.77
C GLY A 4 -13.29 8.82 -5.82
N ALA A 5 -12.78 8.19 -4.75
CA ALA A 5 -11.59 7.37 -4.79
C ALA A 5 -11.98 6.01 -5.38
N GLY A 6 -11.26 5.54 -6.41
CA GLY A 6 -11.64 4.36 -7.19
C GLY A 6 -12.05 3.15 -6.35
N GLU A 7 -13.02 2.37 -6.85
CA GLU A 7 -13.55 1.21 -6.14
C GLU A 7 -12.51 0.08 -6.06
N VAL A 8 -12.55 -0.69 -4.97
CA VAL A 8 -11.55 -1.71 -4.65
C VAL A 8 -12.20 -3.08 -4.54
N ILE A 9 -11.60 -4.07 -5.19
CA ILE A 9 -11.98 -5.48 -5.15
C ILE A 9 -10.92 -6.24 -4.33
N TYR A 10 -11.32 -6.86 -3.22
CA TYR A 10 -10.46 -7.83 -2.55
C TYR A 10 -10.42 -9.13 -3.39
N GLY A 11 -9.30 -9.40 -4.08
CA GLY A 11 -9.18 -10.48 -5.07
C GLY A 11 -8.82 -11.85 -4.49
N GLU A 12 -8.38 -11.90 -3.24
CA GLU A 12 -8.13 -13.14 -2.52
C GLU A 12 -9.45 -13.91 -2.32
N GLY A 13 -9.46 -15.19 -2.65
CA GLY A 13 -10.67 -16.04 -2.66
C GLY A 13 -11.62 -15.84 -3.86
N LYS A 14 -11.46 -14.81 -4.69
CA LYS A 14 -12.26 -14.62 -5.92
C LYS A 14 -11.64 -15.32 -7.13
N THR A 15 -12.48 -15.77 -8.06
CA THR A 15 -12.06 -16.29 -9.38
C THR A 15 -11.75 -15.16 -10.36
N ALA A 16 -11.08 -15.46 -11.46
CA ALA A 16 -10.76 -14.47 -12.50
C ALA A 16 -12.04 -13.91 -13.14
N GLU A 17 -13.03 -14.76 -13.40
CA GLU A 17 -14.33 -14.38 -13.96
C GLU A 17 -15.08 -13.43 -13.01
N GLN A 18 -15.05 -13.71 -11.71
CA GLN A 18 -15.64 -12.82 -10.71
C GLN A 18 -14.95 -11.46 -10.69
N ILE A 19 -13.62 -11.43 -10.74
CA ILE A 19 -12.85 -10.17 -10.75
C ILE A 19 -13.20 -9.35 -12.00
N ALA A 20 -13.12 -9.95 -13.19
CA ALA A 20 -13.41 -9.26 -14.45
C ALA A 20 -14.86 -8.76 -14.51
N ALA A 21 -15.83 -9.57 -14.10
CA ALA A 21 -17.24 -9.18 -14.08
C ALA A 21 -17.53 -8.03 -13.10
N ILE A 22 -16.94 -8.07 -11.89
CA ILE A 22 -17.10 -6.99 -10.91
C ILE A 22 -16.44 -5.70 -11.43
N ALA A 23 -15.22 -5.78 -11.97
CA ALA A 23 -14.53 -4.62 -12.52
C ALA A 23 -15.31 -3.99 -13.69
N SER A 24 -15.81 -4.82 -14.61
CA SER A 24 -16.62 -4.37 -15.75
C SER A 24 -17.91 -3.68 -15.29
N SER A 25 -18.61 -4.27 -14.31
CA SER A 25 -19.82 -3.70 -13.72
C SER A 25 -19.56 -2.34 -13.06
N LEU A 26 -18.49 -2.20 -12.28
CA LEU A 26 -18.11 -0.95 -11.63
C LEU A 26 -17.76 0.14 -12.66
N MET A 27 -16.99 -0.20 -13.69
CA MET A 27 -16.62 0.74 -14.75
C MET A 27 -17.84 1.13 -15.62
N GLY A 28 -18.72 0.18 -15.92
CA GLY A 28 -20.00 0.44 -16.60
C GLY A 28 -20.94 1.34 -15.79
N ALA A 29 -20.82 1.32 -14.45
CA ALA A 29 -21.50 2.25 -13.54
C ALA A 29 -20.83 3.64 -13.45
N GLY A 30 -19.80 3.90 -14.27
CA GLY A 30 -19.13 5.20 -14.38
C GLY A 30 -17.89 5.36 -13.52
N GLN A 31 -17.39 4.30 -12.88
CA GLN A 31 -16.11 4.38 -12.16
C GLN A 31 -14.96 4.51 -13.15
N PRO A 32 -14.11 5.56 -13.04
CA PRO A 32 -13.04 5.78 -14.00
C PRO A 32 -11.91 4.73 -13.86
N ARG A 33 -11.80 4.11 -12.68
CA ARG A 33 -10.77 3.14 -12.36
C ARG A 33 -11.19 2.20 -11.23
N VAL A 34 -10.62 0.99 -11.23
CA VAL A 34 -10.87 -0.05 -10.24
C VAL A 34 -9.54 -0.72 -9.86
N LEU A 35 -9.31 -0.92 -8.58
CA LEU A 35 -8.14 -1.65 -8.06
C LEU A 35 -8.57 -3.01 -7.55
N THR A 36 -7.83 -4.07 -7.86
CA THR A 36 -8.01 -5.39 -7.28
C THR A 36 -6.75 -5.81 -6.53
N THR A 37 -6.90 -6.16 -5.24
CA THR A 37 -5.78 -6.56 -4.40
C THR A 37 -5.58 -8.07 -4.33
N ARG A 38 -4.37 -8.51 -3.98
CA ARG A 38 -4.00 -9.90 -3.70
C ARG A 38 -4.28 -10.89 -4.84
N VAL A 39 -3.95 -10.48 -6.05
CA VAL A 39 -4.06 -11.27 -7.29
C VAL A 39 -2.70 -11.91 -7.61
N ASP A 40 -2.64 -13.23 -7.65
CA ASP A 40 -1.47 -13.96 -8.13
C ASP A 40 -1.32 -13.88 -9.67
N ALA A 41 -0.13 -14.15 -10.19
CA ALA A 41 0.19 -13.98 -11.61
C ALA A 41 -0.71 -14.81 -12.53
N LYS A 42 -0.97 -16.08 -12.17
CA LYS A 42 -1.85 -16.95 -12.96
C LYS A 42 -3.27 -16.40 -13.02
N LYS A 43 -3.78 -15.90 -11.90
CA LYS A 43 -5.09 -15.25 -11.84
C LYS A 43 -5.11 -13.95 -12.63
N ALA A 44 -4.04 -13.17 -12.59
CA ALA A 44 -3.91 -11.93 -13.37
C ALA A 44 -3.93 -12.19 -14.88
N ASP A 45 -3.21 -13.21 -15.36
CA ASP A 45 -3.22 -13.61 -16.77
C ASP A 45 -4.63 -13.99 -17.23
N ALA A 46 -5.34 -14.77 -16.42
CA ALA A 46 -6.73 -15.15 -16.71
C ALA A 46 -7.68 -13.94 -16.71
N VAL A 47 -7.50 -13.00 -15.77
CA VAL A 47 -8.25 -11.74 -15.74
C VAL A 47 -7.98 -10.91 -17.00
N ALA A 48 -6.72 -10.80 -17.43
CA ALA A 48 -6.35 -10.04 -18.62
C ALA A 48 -6.92 -10.65 -19.91
N ALA A 49 -6.96 -11.97 -20.03
CA ALA A 49 -7.58 -12.66 -21.15
C ALA A 49 -9.09 -12.38 -21.21
N LEU A 50 -9.81 -12.59 -20.10
CA LEU A 50 -11.25 -12.30 -20.00
C LEU A 50 -11.57 -10.84 -20.28
N TRP A 51 -10.74 -9.92 -19.76
CA TRP A 51 -10.90 -8.49 -20.00
C TRP A 51 -10.73 -8.11 -21.48
N SER A 52 -9.86 -8.82 -22.20
CA SER A 52 -9.64 -8.60 -23.64
C SER A 52 -10.78 -9.17 -24.49
N ASP A 53 -11.26 -10.38 -24.14
CA ASP A 53 -12.30 -11.09 -24.88
C ASP A 53 -13.68 -10.40 -24.81
N ASP A 54 -14.01 -9.79 -23.67
CA ASP A 54 -15.26 -9.02 -23.47
C ASP A 54 -15.19 -7.58 -24.02
N GLY A 55 -14.15 -7.24 -24.79
CA GLY A 55 -14.01 -5.93 -25.43
C GLY A 55 -13.60 -4.83 -24.44
N GLY A 56 -12.67 -5.15 -23.53
CA GLY A 56 -12.15 -4.31 -22.45
C GLY A 56 -12.30 -2.81 -22.68
N ILE A 57 -13.18 -2.20 -21.89
CA ILE A 57 -13.58 -0.79 -22.01
C ILE A 57 -12.50 0.21 -21.52
N ALA A 58 -11.39 -0.30 -20.99
CA ALA A 58 -10.28 0.49 -20.47
C ALA A 58 -8.98 -0.33 -20.36
N PRO A 59 -7.81 0.33 -20.19
CA PRO A 59 -6.55 -0.35 -19.91
C PRO A 59 -6.62 -1.21 -18.64
N CYS A 60 -5.95 -2.37 -18.67
CA CYS A 60 -5.77 -3.28 -17.53
C CYS A 60 -4.28 -3.55 -17.33
N ALA A 61 -3.77 -3.31 -16.13
CA ALA A 61 -2.36 -3.51 -15.77
C ALA A 61 -2.21 -4.40 -14.54
N TYR A 62 -1.29 -5.35 -14.59
CA TYR A 62 -0.90 -6.18 -13.44
C TYR A 62 0.45 -5.74 -12.89
N TYR A 63 0.52 -5.58 -11.58
CA TYR A 63 1.74 -5.26 -10.84
C TYR A 63 2.11 -6.46 -9.98
N GLU A 64 3.06 -7.25 -10.47
CA GLU A 64 3.39 -8.57 -9.92
C GLU A 64 3.84 -8.51 -8.46
N THR A 65 4.80 -7.65 -8.12
CA THR A 65 5.33 -7.54 -6.75
C THR A 65 4.23 -7.18 -5.75
N ALA A 66 3.39 -6.21 -6.08
CA ALA A 66 2.27 -5.77 -5.24
C ALA A 66 1.07 -6.72 -5.25
N ARG A 67 1.02 -7.66 -6.21
CA ARG A 67 -0.12 -8.53 -6.49
C ARG A 67 -1.41 -7.72 -6.73
N LEU A 68 -1.29 -6.63 -7.50
CA LEU A 68 -2.40 -5.72 -7.80
C LEU A 68 -2.77 -5.75 -9.28
N VAL A 69 -4.07 -5.71 -9.57
CA VAL A 69 -4.58 -5.41 -10.92
C VAL A 69 -5.27 -4.05 -10.89
N VAL A 70 -4.95 -3.18 -11.85
CA VAL A 70 -5.56 -1.86 -12.01
C VAL A 70 -6.27 -1.79 -13.35
N PHE A 71 -7.55 -1.46 -13.31
CA PHE A 71 -8.37 -1.15 -14.47
C PHE A 71 -8.55 0.37 -14.57
N GLY A 72 -8.44 0.94 -15.76
CA GLY A 72 -8.61 2.40 -15.98
C GLY A 72 -7.37 3.26 -15.71
N GLY A 73 -6.26 2.64 -15.30
CA GLY A 73 -4.99 3.32 -15.06
C GLY A 73 -4.94 4.14 -13.76
N MET A 74 -3.79 4.79 -13.54
CA MET A 74 -3.52 5.61 -12.35
C MET A 74 -3.90 7.09 -12.58
N PRO A 75 -4.44 7.80 -11.57
CA PRO A 75 -4.61 9.25 -11.65
C PRO A 75 -3.28 10.02 -11.61
N ALA A 76 -3.34 11.29 -11.99
CA ALA A 76 -2.34 12.26 -11.58
C ALA A 76 -2.46 12.55 -10.07
N PRO A 77 -1.36 12.85 -9.35
CA PRO A 77 -1.43 13.19 -7.95
C PRO A 77 -2.24 14.47 -7.67
N ASP A 78 -3.08 14.43 -6.64
CA ASP A 78 -3.90 15.54 -6.14
C ASP A 78 -3.82 15.72 -4.60
N GLY A 79 -2.90 15.01 -3.95
CA GLY A 79 -2.59 15.14 -2.51
C GLY A 79 -1.70 16.34 -2.14
N ASP A 80 -1.73 16.71 -0.86
CA ASP A 80 -0.99 17.86 -0.30
C ASP A 80 0.40 17.44 0.23
N GLY A 81 1.23 16.95 -0.69
CA GLY A 81 2.60 16.51 -0.43
C GLY A 81 2.82 15.02 -0.68
N VAL A 82 3.95 14.52 -0.16
CA VAL A 82 4.45 13.17 -0.45
C VAL A 82 4.06 12.18 0.64
N VAL A 83 3.58 11.01 0.21
CA VAL A 83 3.52 9.80 1.04
C VAL A 83 4.82 9.02 0.88
N ALA A 84 5.60 8.89 1.95
CA ALA A 84 6.83 8.09 1.92
C ALA A 84 6.54 6.65 2.33
N ILE A 85 7.01 5.67 1.56
CA ILE A 85 6.94 4.25 1.88
C ILE A 85 8.34 3.77 2.24
N ALA A 86 8.59 3.52 3.52
CA ALA A 86 9.86 2.99 4.03
C ALA A 86 9.72 1.48 4.27
N CYS A 87 10.51 0.69 3.57
CA CYS A 87 10.49 -0.77 3.61
C CYS A 87 11.79 -1.29 4.22
N ALA A 88 11.68 -2.12 5.26
CA ALA A 88 12.86 -2.58 6.01
C ALA A 88 13.79 -3.46 5.18
N GLY A 89 13.25 -4.33 4.33
CA GLY A 89 14.05 -5.26 3.52
C GLY A 89 13.31 -5.76 2.29
N THR A 90 14.03 -6.43 1.40
CA THR A 90 13.47 -6.92 0.13
C THR A 90 12.34 -7.93 0.31
N SER A 91 12.34 -8.69 1.41
CA SER A 91 11.26 -9.63 1.74
C SER A 91 9.93 -8.94 2.02
N ASP A 92 9.96 -7.67 2.44
CA ASP A 92 8.78 -6.87 2.75
C ASP A 92 8.22 -6.13 1.51
N LEU A 93 8.90 -6.24 0.35
CA LEU A 93 8.53 -5.56 -0.89
C LEU A 93 7.08 -5.82 -1.34
N PRO A 94 6.50 -7.03 -1.25
CA PRO A 94 5.12 -7.22 -1.68
C PRO A 94 4.12 -6.34 -0.92
N VAL A 95 4.32 -6.16 0.38
CA VAL A 95 3.47 -5.32 1.23
C VAL A 95 3.77 -3.84 1.01
N ALA A 96 5.05 -3.49 0.85
CA ALA A 96 5.46 -2.11 0.55
C ALA A 96 4.95 -1.63 -0.81
N GLU A 97 5.00 -2.49 -1.83
CA GLU A 97 4.48 -2.18 -3.17
C GLU A 97 2.96 -2.18 -3.22
N GLU A 98 2.29 -3.03 -2.44
CA GLU A 98 0.83 -2.91 -2.25
C GLU A 98 0.48 -1.53 -1.69
N ALA A 99 1.22 -1.05 -0.68
CA ALA A 99 0.99 0.28 -0.11
C ALA A 99 1.30 1.41 -1.11
N ALA A 100 2.44 1.33 -1.81
CA ALA A 100 2.88 2.37 -2.74
C ALA A 100 1.90 2.53 -3.92
N LEU A 101 1.58 1.44 -4.61
CA LEU A 101 0.69 1.47 -5.77
C LEU A 101 -0.76 1.75 -5.39
N THR A 102 -1.20 1.33 -4.20
CA THR A 102 -2.52 1.73 -3.69
C THR A 102 -2.57 3.24 -3.42
N ALA A 103 -1.52 3.82 -2.84
CA ALA A 103 -1.48 5.27 -2.59
C ALA A 103 -1.47 6.07 -3.90
N GLU A 104 -0.74 5.62 -4.92
CA GLU A 104 -0.76 6.19 -6.27
C GLU A 104 -2.14 6.06 -6.93
N PHE A 105 -2.77 4.89 -6.83
CA PHE A 105 -4.15 4.67 -7.30
C PHE A 105 -5.15 5.64 -6.66
N LEU A 106 -4.89 6.03 -5.41
CA LEU A 106 -5.66 7.00 -4.65
C LEU A 106 -5.24 8.46 -4.85
N GLY A 107 -4.37 8.78 -5.83
CA GLY A 107 -4.01 10.16 -6.17
C GLY A 107 -2.86 10.76 -5.37
N ASN A 108 -2.00 9.94 -4.76
CA ASN A 108 -0.86 10.47 -3.98
C ASN A 108 0.43 10.49 -4.81
N GLU A 109 1.26 11.51 -4.57
CA GLU A 109 2.68 11.44 -4.90
C GLU A 109 3.37 10.52 -3.88
N VAL A 110 4.06 9.50 -4.37
CA VAL A 110 4.67 8.47 -3.53
C VAL A 110 6.18 8.43 -3.74
N ARG A 111 6.94 8.42 -2.64
CA ARG A 111 8.37 8.10 -2.64
C ARG A 111 8.61 6.77 -1.95
N ARG A 112 9.42 5.92 -2.56
CA ARG A 112 9.75 4.57 -2.06
C ARG A 112 11.18 4.55 -1.56
N PHE A 113 11.38 4.05 -0.35
CA PHE A 113 12.68 3.82 0.26
C PHE A 113 12.76 2.35 0.65
N TYR A 114 13.54 1.58 -0.10
CA TYR A 114 13.70 0.15 0.14
C TYR A 114 15.00 -0.17 0.86
N ASP A 115 15.01 -1.29 1.56
CA ASP A 115 16.17 -1.78 2.31
C ASP A 115 16.69 -0.76 3.35
N VAL A 116 15.77 -0.03 3.99
CA VAL A 116 16.07 0.95 5.05
C VAL A 116 15.83 0.37 6.45
N GLY A 117 16.07 -0.93 6.61
CA GLY A 117 15.86 -1.65 7.86
C GLY A 117 16.91 -1.36 8.93
N VAL A 118 16.60 -1.76 10.17
CA VAL A 118 17.38 -1.41 11.37
C VAL A 118 18.74 -2.12 11.42
N ALA A 119 18.86 -3.30 10.81
CA ALA A 119 20.14 -4.01 10.66
C ALA A 119 21.18 -3.21 9.85
N GLY A 120 20.71 -2.33 8.95
CA GLY A 120 21.52 -1.43 8.14
C GLY A 120 21.18 0.03 8.41
N ILE A 121 21.08 0.43 9.69
CA ILE A 121 20.53 1.73 10.11
C ILE A 121 21.07 2.96 9.37
N HIS A 122 22.33 2.92 8.92
CA HIS A 122 22.93 3.98 8.12
C HIS A 122 22.13 4.29 6.85
N ARG A 123 21.59 3.27 6.17
CA ARG A 123 20.76 3.46 4.96
C ARG A 123 19.47 4.22 5.24
N LEU A 124 18.89 4.02 6.42
CA LEU A 124 17.73 4.80 6.87
C LEU A 124 18.12 6.24 7.19
N LEU A 125 19.27 6.44 7.84
CA LEU A 125 19.75 7.77 8.19
C LEU A 125 20.11 8.60 6.95
N ASP A 126 20.61 7.96 5.88
CA ASP A 126 20.95 8.60 4.61
C ASP A 126 19.71 9.23 3.92
N VAL A 127 18.51 8.72 4.20
CA VAL A 127 17.24 9.22 3.65
C VAL A 127 16.38 9.95 4.69
N ALA A 128 16.91 10.22 5.89
CA ALA A 128 16.14 10.77 7.00
C ALA A 128 15.53 12.14 6.69
N ASP A 129 16.23 13.00 5.94
CA ASP A 129 15.71 14.33 5.59
C ASP A 129 14.52 14.26 4.63
N GLU A 130 14.52 13.28 3.70
CA GLU A 130 13.38 13.05 2.83
C GLU A 130 12.18 12.48 3.60
N LEU A 131 12.43 11.58 4.56
CA LEU A 131 11.37 11.07 5.45
C LEU A 131 10.77 12.19 6.32
N ARG A 132 11.59 13.13 6.81
CA ARG A 132 11.13 14.30 7.56
C ARG A 132 10.31 15.27 6.72
N ALA A 133 10.57 15.36 5.42
CA ALA A 133 9.83 16.19 4.49
C ALA A 133 8.49 15.58 4.06
N ALA A 134 8.27 14.28 4.30
CA ALA A 134 7.03 13.60 3.93
C ALA A 134 5.84 14.09 4.75
N ARG A 135 4.65 14.09 4.13
CA ARG A 135 3.40 14.44 4.81
C ARG A 135 2.92 13.30 5.72
N VAL A 136 3.16 12.06 5.29
CA VAL A 136 2.88 10.82 6.01
C VAL A 136 3.94 9.80 5.64
N VAL A 137 4.36 8.98 6.60
CA VAL A 137 5.29 7.86 6.35
C VAL A 137 4.57 6.54 6.61
N VAL A 138 4.66 5.61 5.66
CA VAL A 138 4.26 4.21 5.84
C VAL A 138 5.52 3.39 6.09
N ALA A 139 5.65 2.82 7.28
CA ALA A 139 6.79 2.00 7.67
C ALA A 139 6.42 0.51 7.61
N VAL A 140 7.00 -0.23 6.66
CA VAL A 140 6.70 -1.64 6.40
C VAL A 140 7.87 -2.51 6.86
N ALA A 141 7.60 -3.42 7.80
CA ALA A 141 8.64 -4.30 8.34
C ALA A 141 8.08 -5.59 8.94
N GLY A 142 8.76 -6.70 8.65
CA GLY A 142 8.60 -7.96 9.37
C GLY A 142 9.57 -8.12 10.53
N MET A 143 9.89 -9.38 10.88
CA MET A 143 10.81 -9.74 11.97
C MET A 143 10.37 -9.12 13.31
N GLU A 144 11.23 -8.31 13.94
CA GLU A 144 10.94 -7.56 15.17
C GLU A 144 10.17 -6.25 14.94
N GLY A 145 9.86 -5.87 13.70
CA GLY A 145 9.06 -4.69 13.37
C GLY A 145 9.67 -3.34 13.77
N ALA A 146 10.97 -3.32 14.10
CA ALA A 146 11.61 -2.18 14.76
C ALA A 146 11.68 -0.89 13.91
N LEU A 147 11.57 -1.01 12.58
CA LEU A 147 11.61 0.15 11.66
C LEU A 147 10.60 1.23 12.05
N ALA A 148 9.37 0.85 12.42
CA ALA A 148 8.31 1.80 12.76
C ALA A 148 8.69 2.71 13.94
N SER A 149 9.29 2.14 14.98
CA SER A 149 9.73 2.88 16.17
C SER A 149 10.87 3.84 15.84
N VAL A 150 11.82 3.41 15.01
CA VAL A 150 12.94 4.26 14.60
C VAL A 150 12.45 5.42 13.75
N VAL A 151 11.65 5.14 12.72
CA VAL A 151 11.04 6.17 11.86
C VAL A 151 10.22 7.15 12.69
N GLY A 152 9.38 6.66 13.60
CA GLY A 152 8.57 7.49 14.50
C GLY A 152 9.39 8.39 15.44
N GLY A 153 10.66 8.07 15.69
CA GLY A 153 11.59 8.95 16.40
C GLY A 153 12.35 9.94 15.49
N LEU A 154 12.37 9.72 14.18
CA LEU A 154 13.08 10.54 13.20
C LEU A 154 12.22 11.63 12.56
N VAL A 155 10.90 11.41 12.48
CA VAL A 155 9.96 12.28 11.76
C VAL A 155 8.92 12.91 12.70
N SER A 156 8.42 14.09 12.32
CA SER A 156 7.28 14.74 12.98
C SER A 156 5.93 14.42 12.31
N ALA A 157 5.96 13.84 11.11
CA ALA A 157 4.78 13.40 10.37
C ALA A 157 4.14 12.15 11.03
N PRO A 158 2.83 11.90 10.82
CA PRO A 158 2.22 10.64 11.20
C PRO A 158 2.91 9.46 10.53
N VAL A 159 3.10 8.38 11.29
CA VAL A 159 3.68 7.12 10.82
C VAL A 159 2.63 6.02 10.87
N ILE A 160 2.36 5.39 9.74
CA ILE A 160 1.50 4.21 9.64
C ILE A 160 2.40 2.98 9.53
N ALA A 161 2.44 2.20 10.60
CA ALA A 161 3.23 0.99 10.67
C ALA A 161 2.46 -0.20 10.10
N VAL A 162 3.11 -0.94 9.19
CA VAL A 162 2.57 -2.13 8.53
C VAL A 162 3.44 -3.32 8.93
N PRO A 163 2.99 -4.13 9.89
CA PRO A 163 3.69 -5.36 10.21
C PRO A 163 3.53 -6.33 9.03
N THR A 164 4.60 -6.98 8.60
CA THR A 164 4.51 -8.05 7.61
C THR A 164 4.58 -9.42 8.27
N SER A 165 4.10 -10.45 7.58
CA SER A 165 4.24 -11.83 8.01
C SER A 165 5.67 -12.40 7.85
N VAL A 166 6.62 -11.59 7.38
CA VAL A 166 8.03 -11.99 7.19
C VAL A 166 8.69 -12.30 8.53
N GLY A 167 9.44 -13.40 8.53
CA GLY A 167 10.33 -13.81 9.61
C GLY A 167 10.21 -15.28 9.97
N TYR A 168 11.07 -15.72 10.87
CA TYR A 168 11.17 -17.14 11.24
C TYR A 168 10.51 -17.41 12.57
N GLY A 169 9.94 -18.61 12.75
CA GLY A 169 9.52 -19.21 14.03
C GLY A 169 8.85 -18.25 15.01
N ALA A 170 9.67 -17.54 15.80
CA ALA A 170 9.28 -16.51 16.76
C ALA A 170 8.62 -15.26 16.14
N SER A 171 8.58 -15.07 14.82
CA SER A 171 7.74 -14.03 14.19
C SER A 171 6.24 -14.36 14.30
N PHE A 172 5.90 -15.66 14.41
CA PHE A 172 4.51 -16.15 14.46
C PHE A 172 3.63 -15.57 13.35
N GLY A 173 4.15 -15.52 12.12
CA GLY A 173 3.43 -14.96 10.97
C GLY A 173 3.17 -13.46 11.09
N GLY A 174 4.08 -12.71 11.72
CA GLY A 174 3.98 -11.26 11.88
C GLY A 174 3.37 -10.78 13.19
N VAL A 175 2.90 -11.68 14.06
CA VAL A 175 2.36 -11.30 15.38
C VAL A 175 3.40 -10.59 16.23
N THR A 176 4.66 -11.01 16.17
CA THR A 176 5.75 -10.34 16.89
C THR A 176 5.96 -8.91 16.39
N ALA A 177 6.03 -8.71 15.07
CA ALA A 177 6.14 -7.37 14.48
C ALA A 177 4.92 -6.49 14.84
N LEU A 178 3.70 -7.04 14.75
CA LEU A 178 2.47 -6.34 15.12
C LEU A 178 2.49 -5.86 16.57
N LEU A 179 2.81 -6.76 17.52
CA LEU A 179 2.85 -6.41 18.94
C LEU A 179 3.99 -5.43 19.25
N ALA A 180 5.15 -5.59 18.62
CA ALA A 180 6.26 -4.65 18.78
C ALA A 180 5.91 -3.24 18.29
N MET A 181 5.26 -3.14 17.12
CA MET A 181 4.81 -1.85 16.57
C MET A 181 3.72 -1.22 17.44
N LEU A 182 2.75 -2.01 17.94
CA LEU A 182 1.69 -1.52 18.84
C LEU A 182 2.25 -1.04 20.18
N ASN A 183 3.31 -1.67 20.68
CA ASN A 183 3.97 -1.31 21.93
C ASN A 183 5.06 -0.23 21.75
N SER A 184 5.13 0.40 20.56
CA SER A 184 6.07 1.48 20.31
C SER A 184 5.75 2.70 21.19
N CYS A 185 6.80 3.33 21.75
CA CYS A 185 6.65 4.57 22.49
C CYS A 185 6.58 5.82 21.60
N ALA A 186 6.78 5.68 20.29
CA ALA A 186 6.75 6.80 19.36
C ALA A 186 5.29 7.27 19.16
N SER A 187 4.97 8.46 19.69
CA SER A 187 3.58 8.95 19.75
C SER A 187 2.91 9.18 18.39
N GLY A 188 3.69 9.29 17.31
CA GLY A 188 3.18 9.47 15.95
C GLY A 188 2.82 8.16 15.22
N VAL A 189 3.00 7.00 15.84
CA VAL A 189 2.81 5.69 15.20
C VAL A 189 1.39 5.17 15.39
N SER A 190 0.75 4.79 14.28
CA SER A 190 -0.48 3.99 14.24
C SER A 190 -0.22 2.70 13.47
N VAL A 191 -0.85 1.59 13.87
CA VAL A 191 -0.55 0.26 13.31
C VAL A 191 -1.76 -0.31 12.58
N VAL A 192 -1.55 -0.84 11.38
CA VAL A 192 -2.56 -1.59 10.64
C VAL A 192 -2.38 -3.10 10.83
N ASN A 193 -3.30 -3.89 10.29
CA ASN A 193 -3.21 -5.35 10.35
C ASN A 193 -1.99 -5.88 9.57
N ILE A 194 -1.60 -7.12 9.85
CA ILE A 194 -0.49 -7.81 9.21
C ILE A 194 -0.73 -7.89 7.70
N ASP A 195 0.31 -7.58 6.91
CA ASP A 195 0.31 -7.56 5.45
C ASP A 195 -0.78 -6.65 4.84
N ASN A 196 -1.21 -5.60 5.56
CA ASN A 196 -2.25 -4.68 5.11
C ASN A 196 -1.67 -3.39 4.52
N GLY A 197 -0.88 -3.53 3.44
CA GLY A 197 -0.33 -2.38 2.72
C GLY A 197 -1.45 -1.50 2.13
N PHE A 198 -2.53 -2.12 1.65
CA PHE A 198 -3.74 -1.44 1.20
C PHE A 198 -4.32 -0.49 2.26
N GLY A 199 -4.57 -1.00 3.48
CA GLY A 199 -5.17 -0.21 4.55
C GLY A 199 -4.28 0.94 4.99
N ALA A 200 -2.96 0.73 4.99
CA ALA A 200 -2.00 1.78 5.29
C ALA A 200 -2.02 2.89 4.23
N ALA A 201 -2.03 2.52 2.95
CA ALA A 201 -2.12 3.48 1.85
C ALA A 201 -3.41 4.29 1.88
N PHE A 202 -4.55 3.66 2.21
CA PHE A 202 -5.83 4.35 2.31
C PHE A 202 -5.83 5.38 3.44
N GLN A 203 -5.27 5.02 4.61
CA GLN A 203 -5.12 5.97 5.72
C GLN A 203 -4.13 7.09 5.38
N ALA A 204 -2.99 6.76 4.76
CA ALA A 204 -2.02 7.76 4.31
C ALA A 204 -2.64 8.75 3.32
N SER A 205 -3.38 8.24 2.34
CA SER A 205 -4.12 9.05 1.37
C SER A 205 -5.14 9.95 2.07
N ALA A 206 -5.93 9.42 3.00
CA ALA A 206 -6.91 10.22 3.73
C ALA A 206 -6.25 11.39 4.49
N ILE A 207 -5.11 11.16 5.13
CA ILE A 207 -4.34 12.19 5.83
C ILE A 207 -3.77 13.22 4.83
N ASN A 208 -3.21 12.74 3.72
CA ASN A 208 -2.59 13.59 2.68
C ASN A 208 -3.61 14.46 1.92
N HIS A 209 -4.90 14.13 1.99
CA HIS A 209 -6.01 14.87 1.37
C HIS A 209 -6.89 15.64 2.37
N LEU A 210 -6.50 15.75 3.65
CA LEU A 210 -7.32 16.45 4.65
C LEU A 210 -7.60 17.91 4.28
N ASN A 211 -6.62 18.59 3.67
CA ASN A 211 -6.74 20.00 3.30
C ASN A 211 -7.49 20.22 1.98
N SER A 212 -7.56 19.19 1.12
CA SER A 212 -8.21 19.27 -0.21
C SER A 212 -9.68 18.84 -0.19
N ARG A 213 -10.14 18.19 0.88
CA ARG A 213 -11.56 17.87 1.08
C ARG A 213 -12.34 19.11 1.52
N GLN A 214 -12.88 19.87 0.57
CA GLN A 214 -13.98 20.79 0.85
C GLN A 214 -15.20 19.96 1.25
N GLY A 215 -15.66 20.12 2.49
CA GLY A 215 -16.92 19.58 2.98
C GLY A 215 -18.13 20.31 2.40
#